data_AF-A0A4V2S802-F1
#
_entry.id   AF-A0A4V2S802-F1
#
_cell.length_a   1.000
_cell.length_b   1.000
_cell.length_c   1.000
_cell.angle_alpha   90.00
_cell.angle_beta   90.00
_cell.angle_gamma   90.00
#
_symmetry.space_group_name_H-M   'P 1'
#
loop_
_entity.id
_entity.type
_entity.pdbx_description
1 polymer ?
#
loop_
_entity_poly.entity_id
_entity_poly.type
_entity_poly.pdbx_seq_one_letter_code
_entity_poly.pdbx_strand_id
1 'polypeptide(L)' 'MDWTVRLRLSESAGSVVATATLVDQDEGVLTATAQFRPVSVDSPTSRTQYELAAARALQRLSEALIMAATRSK' A
#
# COMPACT_ATOMS: atom_id res chain seq x y z
N MET A 1 15.18 6.25 -16.15
CA MET A 1 14.93 4.98 -15.45
C MET A 1 13.52 5.04 -14.94
N ASP A 2 12.65 4.15 -15.41
CA ASP A 2 11.24 4.12 -14.99
C ASP A 2 11.11 3.16 -13.81
N TRP A 3 10.51 3.65 -12.73
CA TRP A 3 10.30 2.88 -11.51
C TRP A 3 8.86 2.38 -11.50
N THR A 4 8.67 1.10 -11.19
CA THR A 4 7.34 0.49 -11.18
C THR A 4 6.98 0.08 -9.76
N VAL A 5 5.91 0.67 -9.22
CA VAL A 5 5.27 0.20 -7.99
C VAL A 5 4.23 -0.85 -8.34
N ARG A 6 4.34 -2.03 -7.73
CA ARG A 6 3.33 -3.09 -7.85
C ARG A 6 2.34 -2.97 -6.69
N LEU A 7 1.08 -2.77 -7.01
CA LEU A 7 0.00 -2.74 -6.03
C LEU A 7 -0.80 -4.04 -6.10
N ARG A 8 -0.93 -4.74 -4.97
CA ARG A 8 -1.83 -5.89 -4.82
C ARG A 8 -2.96 -5.54 -3.88
N LEU A 9 -4.18 -5.91 -4.26
CA LEU A 9 -5.38 -5.71 -3.47
C LEU A 9 -5.97 -7.09 -3.15
N SER A 10 -6.31 -7.30 -1.88
CA SER A 10 -6.96 -8.53 -1.40
C SER A 10 -8.15 -8.15 -0.55
N GLU A 11 -9.29 -8.79 -0.77
CA GLU A 11 -10.48 -8.61 0.05
C GLU A 11 -10.73 -9.86 0.88
N SER A 12 -11.03 -9.68 2.16
CA SER A 12 -11.46 -10.76 3.06
C SER A 12 -12.42 -10.22 4.12
N ALA A 13 -13.58 -10.86 4.24
CA ALA A 13 -14.63 -10.50 5.21
C ALA A 13 -14.98 -8.99 5.21
N GLY A 14 -15.19 -8.42 4.02
CA GLY A 14 -15.49 -7.00 3.82
C GLY A 14 -14.32 -6.04 4.09
N SER A 15 -13.15 -6.55 4.48
CA SER A 15 -11.93 -5.75 4.64
C SER A 15 -11.09 -5.79 3.36
N VAL A 16 -10.56 -4.64 2.95
CA VAL A 16 -9.63 -4.54 1.83
C VAL A 16 -8.23 -4.31 2.34
N VAL A 17 -7.30 -5.16 1.95
CA VAL A 17 -5.87 -5.04 2.21
C VAL A 17 -5.17 -4.66 0.92
N ALA A 18 -4.41 -3.57 0.95
CA ALA A 18 -3.57 -3.12 -0.15
C ALA A 18 -2.10 -3.27 0.25
N THR A 19 -1.32 -3.87 -0.64
CA THR A 19 0.14 -4.01 -0.48
C THR A 19 0.81 -3.36 -1.67
N ALA A 20 1.60 -2.31 -1.42
CA ALA A 20 2.41 -1.63 -2.39
C ALA A 20 3.86 -2.09 -2.26
N THR A 21 4.46 -2.54 -3.36
CA THR A 21 5.84 -3.01 -3.42
C THR A 21 6.60 -2.23 -4.47
N LEU A 22 7.71 -1.62 -4.07
CA LEU A 22 8.70 -1.03 -4.96
C LEU A 22 9.94 -1.92 -4.94
N VAL A 23 10.48 -2.18 -6.13
CA VAL A 23 11.78 -2.82 -6.30
C VAL A 23 12.74 -1.76 -6.81
N ASP A 24 13.68 -1.42 -5.94
CA ASP A 24 14.79 -0.52 -6.18
C ASP A 24 16.06 -1.36 -6.41
N GLN A 25 16.87 -1.00 -7.39
CA GLN A 25 18.11 -1.75 -7.68
C GLN A 25 19.20 -1.48 -6.65
N ASP A 26 19.21 -0.29 -6.04
CA ASP A 26 20.20 0.17 -5.09
C ASP A 26 19.72 -0.03 -3.64
N GLU A 27 18.43 0.19 -3.37
CA GLU A 27 17.85 0.07 -2.02
C GLU A 27 17.09 -1.26 -1.77
N GLY A 28 16.96 -2.12 -2.78
CA GLY A 28 16.33 -3.43 -2.65
C GLY A 28 14.80 -3.38 -2.70
N VAL A 29 14.11 -4.21 -1.90
CA VAL A 29 12.64 -4.33 -1.95
C VAL A 29 12.00 -3.57 -0.80
N LEU A 30 11.23 -2.53 -1.12
CA LEU A 30 10.41 -1.80 -0.17
C LEU A 30 8.95 -2.23 -0.29
N THR A 31 8.33 -2.60 0.83
CA THR A 31 6.93 -3.01 0.87
C THR A 31 6.19 -2.28 1.96
N ALA A 32 5.00 -1.77 1.62
CA ALA A 32 4.09 -1.15 2.57
C ALA A 32 2.68 -1.71 2.40
N THR A 33 2.04 -1.99 3.53
CA THR A 33 0.68 -2.54 3.56
C THR A 33 -0.25 -1.57 4.25
N ALA A 34 -1.46 -1.42 3.75
CA ALA A 34 -2.55 -0.72 4.41
C ALA A 34 -3.83 -1.52 4.34
N GLN A 35 -4.72 -1.27 5.31
CA GLN A 35 -6.00 -1.95 5.41
C GLN A 35 -7.12 -0.93 5.53
N PHE A 36 -8.22 -1.23 4.86
CA PHE A 36 -9.53 -0.66 5.13
C PHE A 36 -10.40 -1.75 5.76
N ARG A 37 -11.06 -1.40 6.88
CA ARG A 37 -12.05 -2.25 7.54
C ARG A 37 -13.34 -1.43 7.68
N PRO A 38 -14.47 -1.90 7.15
CA PRO A 38 -15.74 -1.20 7.29
C PRO A 38 -16.21 -1.26 8.75
N VAL A 39 -16.98 -0.25 9.16
CA VAL A 39 -17.56 -0.15 10.51
C VAL A 39 -18.66 -1.21 10.73
N SER A 40 -19.28 -1.67 9.64
CA SER A 40 -20.25 -2.77 9.63
C SER A 40 -19.80 -3.84 8.63
N VAL A 41 -19.88 -5.11 9.03
CA VAL A 41 -19.50 -6.27 8.19
C VAL A 41 -20.49 -6.49 7.04
N ASP A 42 -21.71 -5.95 7.17
CA ASP A 42 -22.78 -6.06 6.18
C ASP A 42 -22.74 -4.95 5.12
N SER A 43 -21.82 -4.00 5.23
CA SER A 43 -21.66 -2.96 4.21
C SER A 43 -20.93 -3.52 2.99
N PRO A 44 -21.51 -3.46 1.79
CA PRO A 44 -20.82 -3.90 0.58
C PRO A 44 -19.52 -3.12 0.39
N THR A 45 -18.48 -3.84 0.02
CA THR A 45 -17.17 -3.30 -0.35
C THR A 45 -17.34 -2.45 -1.61
N SER A 46 -17.25 -1.12 -1.46
CA SER A 46 -17.34 -0.20 -2.59
C SER A 46 -15.97 0.03 -3.22
N ARG A 47 -15.94 0.40 -4.50
CA ARG A 47 -14.72 0.81 -5.22
C ARG A 47 -13.88 1.84 -4.45
N THR A 48 -14.54 2.74 -3.73
CA THR A 48 -13.90 3.77 -2.88
C THR A 48 -13.05 3.15 -1.76
N GLN A 49 -13.41 1.98 -1.25
CA GLN A 49 -12.65 1.30 -0.19
C GLN A 49 -11.35 0.71 -0.73
N TYR A 50 -11.36 0.17 -1.95
CA TYR A 50 -10.17 -0.26 -2.67
C TYR A 50 -9.22 0.91 -2.94
N GLU A 51 -9.76 2.02 -3.44
CA GLU A 51 -8.99 3.23 -3.73
C GLU A 51 -8.38 3.82 -2.45
N LEU A 52 -9.12 3.83 -1.34
CA LEU A 52 -8.61 4.31 -0.05
C LEU A 52 -7.53 3.38 0.53
N ALA A 53 -7.72 2.06 0.46
CA ALA A 53 -6.70 1.11 0.90
C ALA A 53 -5.41 1.28 0.07
N ALA A 54 -5.54 1.40 -1.26
CA ALA A 54 -4.45 1.67 -2.18
C ALA A 54 -3.70 2.97 -1.83
N ALA A 55 -4.44 4.08 -1.66
CA ALA A 55 -3.86 5.37 -1.32
C ALA A 55 -3.06 5.31 -0.01
N ARG A 56 -3.60 4.64 1.01
CA ARG A 56 -2.89 4.45 2.29
C ARG A 56 -1.64 3.58 2.15
N ALA A 57 -1.67 2.53 1.32
CA ALA A 57 -0.50 1.69 1.08
C ALA A 57 0.61 2.48 0.38
N LEU A 58 0.24 3.30 -0.62
CA LEU A 58 1.17 4.19 -1.31
C LEU A 58 1.72 5.29 -0.40
N GLN A 59 0.90 5.88 0.47
CA GLN A 59 1.36 6.84 1.46
C GLN A 59 2.43 6.21 2.38
N ARG A 60 2.16 5.03 2.94
CA ARG A 60 3.13 4.32 3.78
C ARG A 60 4.42 3.95 3.04
N LEU A 61 4.30 3.61 1.75
CA LEU A 61 5.47 3.34 0.91
C LEU A 61 6.31 4.62 0.73
N SER A 62 5.65 5.77 0.54
CA SER A 62 6.33 7.06 0.43
C SER A 62 7.06 7.44 1.73
N GLU A 63 6.46 7.18 2.89
CA GLU A 63 7.09 7.38 4.20
C GLU A 63 8.33 6.46 4.37
N ALA A 64 8.22 5.20 3.96
CA ALA A 64 9.33 4.25 3.99
C ALA A 64 10.50 4.69 3.09
N LEU A 65 10.21 5.19 1.90
CA LEU A 65 11.20 5.73 0.98
C LEU A 65 11.94 6.94 1.56
N ILE A 66 11.21 7.89 2.15
CA ILE A 66 11.82 9.06 2.79
C ILE A 66 12.74 8.63 3.95
N MET A 67 12.32 7.63 4.74
CA MET A 67 13.15 7.09 5.83
C MET A 67 14.39 6.34 5.33
N ALA A 68 14.29 5.60 4.22
CA ALA A 68 15.43 4.88 3.65
C ALA A 68 16.46 5.86 3.08
N ALA A 69 16.00 6.86 2.31
CA ALA A 69 16.85 7.90 1.75
C ALA A 69 17.56 8.75 2.82
N THR A 70 16.94 8.98 3.98
CA THR A 70 17.55 9.72 5.09
C THR A 70 18.54 8.87 5.90
N ARG A 71 18.39 7.55 5.93
CA ARG A 71 19.31 6.62 6.62
C ARG A 71 20.57 6.33 5.80
N SER A 72 20.55 6.54 4.49
CA SER A 72 21.68 6.29 3.59
C SER A 72 22.69 7.45 3.49
N LYS A 73 22.51 8.52 4.28
CA LYS A 73 23.44 9.67 4.41
C LYS A 73 24.26 9.56 5.69
#